data_AF-A0AAV7WYF3-F1
#
_entry.id   AF-A0AAV7WYF3-F1
#
_cell.length_a   1.000
_cell.length_b   1.000
_cell.length_c   1.000
_cell.angle_alpha   90.00
_cell.angle_beta   90.00
_cell.angle_gamma   90.00
#
_symmetry.space_group_name_H-M   'P 1'
#
loop_
_entity.id
_entity.type
_entity.pdbx_description
1 polymer ?
#
loop_
_entity_poly.entity_id
_entity_poly.type
_entity_poly.pdbx_seq_one_letter_code
_entity_poly.pdbx_strand_id
1 'polypeptide(L)'
;MAASRARRNAVRFSAVEDVEMDGLLFSRSVLQKELGLRPDQIDYLFAFPGGKVFEVIFTTFALFEQYLKRFKERNDSGPLKVFSINALTQPQKRWVNVSMFNEYVQSADIITWLNQFCIVSHGARVRDADGVM
;
A
#
# COMPACT_ATOMS: atom_id res chain seq x y z
N MET A 1 -5.03 7.20 -25.27
CA MET A 1 -4.57 6.16 -24.32
C MET A 1 -5.16 6.46 -22.96
N ALA A 2 -6.02 5.60 -22.43
CA ALA A 2 -6.57 5.80 -21.10
C ALA A 2 -5.46 5.57 -20.07
N ALA A 3 -5.09 6.62 -19.32
CA ALA A 3 -4.21 6.46 -18.17
C ALA A 3 -4.85 5.40 -17.26
N SER A 4 -4.16 4.27 -17.04
CA SER A 4 -4.61 3.28 -16.08
C SER A 4 -4.68 3.99 -14.73
N ARG A 5 -5.90 4.34 -14.29
CA ARG A 5 -6.13 4.84 -12.93
C ARG A 5 -5.59 3.77 -12.01
N ALA A 6 -4.41 4.02 -11.42
CA ALA A 6 -3.83 3.13 -10.45
C ALA A 6 -4.90 2.87 -9.38
N ARG A 7 -5.29 1.61 -9.22
CA ARG A 7 -6.34 1.25 -8.27
C ARG A 7 -5.79 1.56 -6.88
N ARG A 8 -6.41 2.50 -6.18
CA ARG A 8 -6.00 2.91 -4.84
C ARG A 8 -6.31 1.78 -3.86
N ASN A 9 -5.37 1.49 -2.97
CA ASN A 9 -5.51 0.56 -1.85
C ASN A 9 -6.23 -0.76 -2.19
N ALA A 10 -5.94 -1.36 -3.35
CA ALA A 10 -6.66 -2.49 -3.89
C ALA A 10 -5.84 -3.79 -3.74
N VAL A 11 -6.50 -4.83 -3.25
CA VAL A 11 -5.95 -6.19 -3.16
C VAL A 11 -6.89 -7.14 -3.88
N ARG A 12 -6.32 -7.97 -4.76
CA ARG A 12 -7.02 -9.08 -5.38
C ARG A 12 -6.75 -10.35 -4.59
N PHE A 13 -7.81 -11.09 -4.29
CA PHE A 13 -7.79 -12.42 -3.73
C PHE A 13 -8.19 -13.40 -4.84
N SER A 14 -7.37 -14.40 -5.08
CA SER A 14 -7.64 -15.47 -6.03
C SER A 14 -7.68 -16.79 -5.26
N ALA A 15 -8.79 -17.51 -5.32
CA ALA A 15 -8.89 -18.87 -4.81
C ALA A 15 -7.88 -19.76 -5.57
N VAL A 16 -7.08 -20.52 -4.83
CA VAL A 16 -6.03 -21.41 -5.37
C VAL A 16 -6.58 -22.82 -5.61
N GLU A 17 -7.62 -23.21 -4.88
CA GLU A 17 -8.35 -24.47 -5.03
C GLU A 17 -9.68 -24.27 -5.78
N ASP A 18 -10.39 -25.36 -6.12
CA ASP A 18 -11.77 -25.34 -6.67
C ASP A 18 -12.84 -24.91 -5.64
N VAL A 19 -12.46 -23.98 -4.76
CA VAL A 19 -13.38 -23.34 -3.82
C VAL A 19 -14.04 -22.18 -4.53
N GLU A 20 -15.27 -22.40 -4.97
CA GLU A 20 -16.15 -21.32 -5.39
C GLU A 20 -16.85 -20.73 -4.17
N MET A 21 -16.81 -19.41 -4.07
CA MET A 21 -17.48 -18.71 -3.00
C MET A 21 -18.23 -17.49 -3.54
N ASP A 22 -19.40 -17.24 -2.96
CA ASP A 22 -20.13 -16.00 -3.23
C ASP A 22 -19.45 -14.81 -2.55
N GLY A 23 -19.61 -13.61 -3.12
CA GLY A 23 -19.06 -12.37 -2.58
C GLY A 23 -19.50 -12.07 -1.15
N LEU A 24 -20.74 -12.41 -0.78
CA LEU A 24 -21.23 -12.19 0.58
C LEU A 24 -20.58 -13.14 1.59
N LEU A 25 -20.41 -14.41 1.18
CA LEU A 25 -19.70 -15.42 1.97
C LEU A 25 -18.23 -15.05 2.15
N PHE A 26 -17.57 -14.56 1.08
CA PHE A 26 -16.20 -14.05 1.15
C PHE A 26 -16.08 -12.90 2.15
N SER A 27 -16.99 -11.91 2.07
CA SER A 27 -16.99 -10.76 2.98
C SER A 27 -17.11 -11.17 4.45
N ARG A 28 -18.07 -12.03 4.78
CA ARG A 28 -18.33 -12.41 6.18
C ARG A 28 -17.29 -13.37 6.72
N SER A 29 -16.96 -14.40 5.95
CA SER A 29 -16.11 -15.50 6.41
C SER A 29 -14.64 -15.15 6.31
N VAL A 30 -14.17 -14.49 5.24
CA VAL A 30 -12.74 -14.20 5.06
C VAL A 30 -12.40 -12.82 5.59
N LEU A 31 -13.08 -11.78 5.09
CA LEU A 31 -12.71 -10.41 5.46
C LEU A 31 -13.04 -10.12 6.93
N GLN A 32 -14.28 -10.34 7.36
CA GLN A 32 -14.70 -9.95 8.70
C GLN A 32 -14.22 -10.93 9.77
N LYS A 33 -14.43 -12.24 9.59
CA LYS A 33 -14.08 -13.25 10.61
C LYS A 33 -12.58 -13.52 10.69
N GLU A 34 -11.91 -13.82 9.57
CA GLU A 34 -10.50 -14.25 9.60
C GLU A 34 -9.53 -13.07 9.61
N LEU A 35 -9.83 -12.00 8.87
CA LEU A 35 -8.99 -10.80 8.83
C LEU A 35 -9.40 -9.73 9.85
N GLY A 36 -10.60 -9.83 10.43
CA GLY A 36 -11.09 -8.86 11.41
C GLY A 36 -11.50 -7.52 10.79
N LEU A 37 -11.80 -7.48 9.48
CA LEU A 37 -12.24 -6.27 8.80
C LEU A 37 -13.61 -5.84 9.28
N ARG A 38 -13.78 -4.54 9.46
CA ARG A 38 -15.11 -3.97 9.61
C ARG A 38 -15.61 -3.41 8.26
N PRO A 39 -16.92 -3.42 8.00
CA PRO A 39 -17.46 -2.90 6.75
C PRO A 39 -17.10 -1.43 6.46
N ASP A 40 -16.93 -0.59 7.49
CA ASP A 40 -16.54 0.83 7.36
C ASP A 40 -15.11 1.04 6.86
N GLN A 41 -14.32 -0.03 6.75
CA GLN A 41 -12.91 -0.01 6.32
C GLN A 41 -12.72 -0.38 4.85
N ILE A 42 -13.81 -0.70 4.15
CA ILE A 42 -13.82 -1.17 2.77
C ILE A 42 -14.71 -0.22 1.96
N ASP A 43 -14.14 0.42 0.94
CA ASP A 43 -14.92 1.26 0.02
C ASP A 43 -15.67 0.40 -0.99
N TYR A 44 -15.05 -0.71 -1.42
CA TYR A 44 -15.62 -1.57 -2.44
C TYR A 44 -15.14 -3.02 -2.33
N LEU A 45 -16.07 -3.96 -2.54
CA LEU A 45 -15.81 -5.37 -2.74
C LEU A 45 -16.40 -5.79 -4.08
N PHE A 46 -15.56 -6.28 -4.99
CA PHE A 46 -15.97 -6.81 -6.28
C PHE A 46 -15.74 -8.31 -6.33
N ALA A 47 -16.80 -9.09 -6.49
CA ALA A 47 -16.69 -10.52 -6.78
C ALA A 47 -16.77 -10.71 -8.30
N PHE A 48 -15.74 -11.30 -8.90
CA PHE A 48 -15.77 -11.61 -10.32
C PHE A 48 -16.69 -12.81 -10.59
N PRO A 49 -17.29 -12.89 -11.79
CA PRO A 49 -18.04 -14.08 -12.21
C PRO A 49 -17.19 -15.34 -12.03
N GLY A 50 -17.82 -16.42 -11.53
CA GLY A 50 -17.16 -17.69 -11.23
C GLY A 50 -16.61 -17.82 -9.81
N GLY A 51 -16.77 -16.82 -8.92
CA GLY A 51 -16.61 -17.00 -7.47
C GLY A 51 -15.19 -17.36 -6.99
N LYS A 52 -14.18 -17.24 -7.87
CA LYS A 52 -12.77 -17.57 -7.58
C LYS A 52 -11.90 -16.33 -7.40
N VAL A 53 -12.36 -15.15 -7.83
CA VAL A 53 -11.58 -13.92 -7.75
C VAL A 53 -12.39 -12.82 -7.10
N PHE A 54 -11.80 -12.19 -6.09
CA PHE A 54 -12.37 -11.07 -5.36
C PHE A 54 -11.40 -9.91 -5.35
N GLU A 55 -11.90 -8.69 -5.43
CA GLU A 55 -11.10 -7.48 -5.32
C GLU A 55 -11.66 -6.59 -4.24
N VAL A 56 -10.79 -6.21 -3.30
CA VAL A 56 -11.14 -5.40 -2.14
C VAL A 56 -10.39 -4.09 -2.24
N ILE A 57 -11.11 -2.98 -2.12
CA ILE A 57 -10.58 -1.63 -2.08
C ILE A 57 -10.74 -1.09 -0.66
N PHE A 58 -9.63 -0.80 0.00
CA PHE A 58 -9.62 -0.25 1.35
C PHE A 58 -9.73 1.28 1.35
N THR A 59 -10.43 1.82 2.34
CA THR A 59 -10.66 3.27 2.47
C THR A 59 -9.36 4.05 2.63
N THR A 60 -8.35 3.48 3.30
CA THR A 60 -7.05 4.15 3.52
C THR A 60 -5.87 3.24 3.18
N PHE A 61 -4.74 3.87 2.84
CA PHE A 61 -3.50 3.15 2.57
C PHE A 61 -2.95 2.44 3.82
N ALA A 62 -3.10 3.05 4.99
CA ALA A 62 -2.68 2.45 6.26
C ALA A 62 -3.43 1.14 6.55
N LEU A 63 -4.74 1.10 6.27
CA LEU A 63 -5.52 -0.14 6.38
C LEU A 63 -5.02 -1.18 5.39
N PHE A 64 -4.83 -0.80 4.12
CA PHE A 64 -4.26 -1.68 3.09
C PHE A 64 -2.94 -2.33 3.53
N GLU A 65 -1.96 -1.54 4.02
CA GLU A 65 -0.67 -2.08 4.47
C GLU A 65 -0.82 -2.98 5.69
N GLN A 66 -1.63 -2.56 6.67
CA GLN A 66 -1.91 -3.35 7.87
C GLN A 66 -2.51 -4.72 7.50
N TYR A 67 -3.45 -4.74 6.56
CA TYR A 67 -4.12 -5.98 6.14
C TYR A 67 -3.22 -6.89 5.31
N LEU A 68 -2.37 -6.33 4.44
CA LEU A 68 -1.36 -7.13 3.75
C LEU A 68 -0.40 -7.79 4.73
N LYS A 69 0.01 -7.08 5.79
CA LYS A 69 0.86 -7.64 6.84
C LYS A 69 0.15 -8.76 7.61
N ARG A 70 -1.08 -8.51 8.09
CA ARG A 70 -1.90 -9.51 8.79
C ARG A 70 -2.17 -10.76 7.96
N PHE A 71 -2.44 -10.60 6.67
CA PHE A 71 -2.65 -11.72 5.77
C PHE A 71 -1.39 -12.58 5.70
N LYS A 72 -0.21 -11.97 5.47
CA LYS A 72 1.06 -12.70 5.43
C LYS A 72 1.35 -13.45 6.72
N GLU A 73 1.09 -12.84 7.87
CA GLU A 73 1.29 -13.47 9.19
C GLU A 73 0.33 -14.65 9.44
N ARG A 74 -0.88 -14.64 8.87
CA ARG A 74 -1.92 -15.66 9.08
C ARG A 74 -2.03 -16.68 7.94
N ASN A 75 -1.33 -16.45 6.82
CA ASN A 75 -1.40 -17.33 5.65
C ASN A 75 -0.79 -18.73 5.91
N ASP A 76 0.04 -18.88 6.94
CA ASP A 76 0.73 -20.15 7.21
C ASP A 76 -0.10 -21.16 8.01
N SER A 77 -1.23 -20.76 8.60
CA SER A 77 -2.13 -21.69 9.32
C SER A 77 -3.56 -21.16 9.38
N GLY A 78 -4.42 -21.58 8.44
CA GLY A 78 -5.84 -21.28 8.50
C GLY A 78 -6.56 -21.30 7.15
N PRO A 79 -7.85 -20.92 7.14
CA PRO A 79 -8.69 -20.82 5.93
C PRO A 79 -8.25 -19.72 4.94
N LEU A 80 -7.14 -19.03 5.21
CA LEU A 80 -6.53 -18.06 4.29
C LEU A 80 -5.61 -18.71 3.25
N LYS A 81 -5.14 -19.95 3.49
CA LYS A 81 -4.29 -20.71 2.55
C LYS A 81 -4.92 -20.95 1.19
N VAL A 82 -6.25 -21.05 1.15
CA VAL A 82 -7.01 -21.23 -0.09
C VAL A 82 -7.01 -19.98 -0.96
N PHE A 83 -6.48 -18.84 -0.48
CA PHE A 83 -6.39 -17.60 -1.25
C PHE A 83 -4.93 -17.19 -1.50
N SER A 84 -4.63 -16.88 -2.76
CA SER A 84 -3.47 -16.12 -3.16
C SER A 84 -3.84 -14.64 -3.26
N ILE A 85 -3.03 -13.76 -2.67
CA ILE A 85 -3.25 -12.32 -2.72
C ILE A 85 -2.29 -11.63 -3.69
N ASN A 86 -2.81 -10.67 -4.45
CA ASN A 86 -2.03 -9.79 -5.29
C ASN A 86 -2.38 -8.33 -4.98
N ALA A 87 -1.40 -7.57 -4.48
CA ALA A 87 -1.54 -6.14 -4.24
C ALA A 87 -1.55 -5.40 -5.58
N LEU A 88 -2.70 -4.81 -5.93
CA LEU A 88 -2.86 -4.06 -7.18
C LEU A 88 -2.39 -2.60 -7.04
N THR A 89 -2.21 -2.13 -5.80
CA THR A 89 -1.64 -0.82 -5.51
C THR A 89 -0.14 -0.92 -5.34
N GLN A 90 0.59 -0.19 -6.18
CA GLN A 90 2.02 0.00 -5.97
C GLN A 90 2.22 1.13 -4.94
N PRO A 91 3.18 1.00 -4.01
CA PRO A 91 3.56 2.10 -3.13
C PRO A 91 4.01 3.27 -4.01
N GLN A 92 3.21 4.34 -4.02
CA GLN A 92 3.52 5.53 -4.79
C GLN A 92 4.62 6.28 -4.04
N LYS A 93 5.89 6.08 -4.46
CA LYS A 93 7.01 6.86 -3.93
C LYS A 93 6.71 8.35 -4.16
N ARG A 94 6.57 9.10 -3.08
CA ARG A 94 6.43 10.56 -3.12
C ARG A 94 7.78 11.17 -2.83
N TRP A 95 8.17 12.13 -3.65
CA TRP A 95 9.38 12.91 -3.46
C TRP A 95 9.02 14.18 -2.71
N VAL A 96 9.82 14.53 -1.69
CA VAL A 96 9.72 15.79 -0.97
C VAL A 96 11.03 16.53 -1.21
N ASN A 97 10.94 17.75 -1.73
CA ASN A 97 12.09 18.63 -1.87
C ASN A 97 12.21 19.49 -0.62
N VAL A 98 13.36 19.41 0.05
CA VAL A 98 13.66 20.22 1.24
C VAL A 98 14.74 21.24 0.85
N SER A 99 14.40 22.52 0.94
CA SER A 99 15.33 23.63 0.75
C SER A 99 15.61 24.28 2.10
N MET A 100 16.89 24.43 2.45
CA MET A 100 17.33 25.06 3.69
C MET A 100 18.43 26.07 3.38
N PHE A 101 18.28 27.28 3.91
CA PHE A 101 19.29 28.34 3.84
C PHE A 101 19.90 28.52 5.23
N ASN A 102 21.13 28.04 5.41
CA ASN A 102 21.88 28.19 6.65
C ASN A 102 23.38 28.07 6.39
N GLU A 103 24.13 29.14 6.63
CA GLU A 103 25.58 29.20 6.40
C GLU A 103 26.40 28.27 7.32
N TYR A 104 25.84 27.90 8.47
CA TYR A 104 26.53 27.10 9.49
C TYR A 104 26.24 25.61 9.39
N VAL A 105 25.28 25.20 8.54
CA VAL A 105 24.86 23.80 8.41
C VAL A 105 25.34 23.25 7.08
N GLN A 106 26.15 22.20 7.11
CA GLN A 106 26.62 21.59 5.88
C GLN A 106 25.58 20.65 5.29
N SER A 107 25.62 20.47 3.98
CA SER A 107 24.75 19.51 3.27
C SER A 107 24.83 18.10 3.85
N ALA A 108 26.00 17.70 4.36
CA ALA A 108 26.21 16.40 5.01
C ALA A 108 25.41 16.26 6.31
N ASP A 109 25.31 17.32 7.12
CA ASP A 109 24.53 17.33 8.36
C ASP A 109 23.04 17.22 8.06
N ILE A 110 22.56 17.92 7.03
CA ILE A 110 21.16 17.86 6.57
C ILE A 110 20.82 16.44 6.09
N ILE A 111 21.69 15.84 5.27
CA ILE A 111 21.52 14.47 4.78
C ILE A 111 21.49 13.50 5.97
N THR A 112 22.41 13.65 6.91
CA THR A 112 22.50 12.77 8.10
C THR A 112 21.25 12.89 8.97
N TRP A 113 20.74 14.09 9.19
CA TRP A 113 19.51 14.32 9.95
C TRP A 113 18.28 13.77 9.21
N LEU A 114 18.13 14.05 7.91
CA LEU A 114 17.01 13.56 7.11
C LEU A 114 16.99 12.04 6.99
N ASN A 115 18.17 11.39 6.92
CA ASN A 115 18.29 9.93 6.89
C ASN A 115 17.72 9.24 8.13
N GLN A 116 17.47 9.97 9.23
CA GLN A 116 16.76 9.43 10.39
C GLN A 116 15.26 9.23 10.12
N PHE A 117 14.70 9.94 9.14
CA PHE A 117 13.26 9.99 8.87
C PHE A 117 12.87 9.48 7.48
N CYS A 118 13.77 9.57 6.49
CA CYS A 118 13.48 9.20 5.11
C CYS A 118 14.72 8.69 4.36
N ILE A 119 14.52 8.15 3.16
CA ILE A 119 15.61 7.80 2.24
C ILE A 119 15.93 9.04 1.40
N VAL A 120 17.10 9.63 1.63
CA VAL A 120 17.57 10.76 0.84
C VAL A 120 18.17 10.24 -0.47
N SER A 121 17.61 10.65 -1.62
CA SER A 121 18.13 10.23 -2.94
C SER A 121 19.30 11.08 -3.42
N HIS A 122 19.18 12.41 -3.30
CA HIS A 122 20.20 13.36 -3.74
C HIS A 122 20.22 14.56 -2.78
N GLY A 123 21.41 15.05 -2.46
CA GLY A 123 21.63 16.35 -1.82
C GLY A 123 22.47 17.22 -2.74
N ALA A 124 22.03 18.45 -2.98
CA ALA A 124 22.77 19.42 -3.79
C ALA A 124 22.79 20.77 -3.08
N ARG A 125 23.92 21.49 -3.15
CA ARG A 125 23.94 22.92 -2.85
C ARG A 125 23.41 23.65 -4.08
N VAL A 126 22.30 24.34 -3.91
CA VAL A 126 21.75 25.21 -4.94
C VAL A 126 22.31 26.60 -4.68
N ARG A 127 23.00 27.17 -5.67
CA ARG A 127 23.39 28.59 -5.66
C ARG A 127 22.24 29.39 -6.25
N ASP A 128 22.08 30.63 -5.80
CA ASP A 128 21.17 31.55 -6.47
C ASP A 128 21.66 31.90 -7.89
N ALA A 129 20.84 32.64 -8.63
CA ALA A 129 21.15 33.05 -10.00
C ALA A 129 22.42 33.92 -10.11
N ASP A 130 22.81 34.56 -9.01
CA ASP A 130 23.96 35.44 -8.89
C ASP A 130 25.23 34.68 -8.43
N GLY A 131 25.12 33.36 -8.17
CA GLY A 131 26.21 32.50 -7.77
C GLY A 131 26.59 32.59 -6.29
N VAL A 132 25.78 33.28 -5.49
CA VAL A 132 25.94 33.41 -4.04
C VAL A 132 25.26 32.23 -3.35
N MET A 133 25.87 31.77 -2.26
CA MET A 133 25.35 30.66 -1.45
C MET A 133 24.32 31.13 -0.45
#